data_AF-A0A838F728-F1
#
_entry.id   AF-A0A838F728-F1
#
_cell.length_a   1.000
_cell.length_b   1.000
_cell.length_c   1.000
_cell.angle_alpha   90.00
_cell.angle_beta   90.00
_cell.angle_gamma   90.00
#
_symmetry.space_group_name_H-M   'P 1'
#
loop_
_entity.id
_entity.type
_entity.pdbx_description
1 polymer ?
#
loop_
_entity_poly.entity_id
_entity_poly.type
_entity_poly.pdbx_seq_one_letter_code
_entity_poly.pdbx_strand_id
1 'polypeptide(L)' 'IHMLVKEPGKSLYYIDEVWFDDDPLISKKLNDESENRGGNLIIPLSKNKDDFWSGNLSITLGLNIPDYK' A
#
# COMPACT_ATOMS: atom_id res chain seq x y z
N ILE A 1 -2.97 1.17 6.57
CA ILE A 1 -4.24 0.59 6.03
C ILE A 1 -3.95 -0.81 5.54
N HIS A 2 -4.75 -1.81 5.93
CA HIS A 2 -4.62 -3.18 5.43
C HIS A 2 -5.59 -3.41 4.28
N MET A 3 -5.14 -4.03 3.19
CA MET A 3 -5.95 -4.21 2.00
C MET A 3 -5.87 -5.66 1.50
N LEU A 4 -7.00 -6.14 0.99
CA LEU A 4 -7.10 -7.39 0.25
C LEU A 4 -7.59 -7.06 -1.15
N VAL A 5 -6.99 -7.66 -2.16
CA VAL A 5 -7.33 -7.45 -3.57
C VAL A 5 -8.02 -8.69 -4.11
N LYS A 6 -9.17 -8.49 -4.76
CA LYS A 6 -9.93 -9.52 -5.46
C LYS A 6 -10.05 -9.16 -6.92
N GLU A 7 -9.18 -9.73 -7.74
CA GLU A 7 -9.28 -9.60 -9.19
C GLU A 7 -10.29 -10.60 -9.78
N PRO A 8 -10.92 -10.27 -10.92
CA PRO A 8 -11.76 -11.21 -11.66
C PRO A 8 -11.01 -12.51 -11.96
N GLY A 9 -11.61 -13.65 -11.59
CA GLY A 9 -11.05 -14.98 -11.89
C GLY A 9 -9.86 -15.42 -11.01
N LYS A 10 -9.36 -14.58 -10.09
CA LYS A 10 -8.26 -14.91 -9.18
C LYS A 10 -8.75 -15.09 -7.75
N SER A 11 -7.98 -15.77 -6.92
CA SER A 11 -8.22 -15.82 -5.48
C SER A 11 -8.01 -14.45 -4.83
N LEU A 12 -8.63 -14.23 -3.66
CA LEU A 12 -8.37 -13.05 -2.85
C LEU A 12 -6.92 -13.13 -2.35
N TYR A 13 -6.18 -12.03 -2.39
CA TYR A 13 -4.83 -11.98 -1.85
C TYR A 13 -4.58 -10.70 -1.07
N TYR A 14 -3.64 -10.79 -0.15
CA TYR A 14 -3.18 -9.67 0.66
C TYR A 14 -2.10 -8.89 -0.07
N ILE A 15 -2.19 -7.57 0.03
CA ILE A 15 -1.11 -6.63 -0.30
C ILE A 15 -0.64 -6.00 1.00
N ASP A 16 0.59 -5.50 1.01
CA ASP A 16 1.22 -5.02 2.23
C ASP A 16 0.49 -3.83 2.87
N GLU A 17 1.00 -3.41 4.01
CA GLU A 17 0.43 -2.31 4.77
C GLU A 17 0.70 -0.99 4.07
N VAL A 18 -0.36 -0.18 3.93
CA VAL A 18 -0.26 1.19 3.48
C VAL A 18 0.08 2.09 4.65
N TRP A 19 1.07 2.95 4.46
CA TRP A 19 1.51 3.90 5.45
C TRP A 19 1.36 5.34 4.97
N PHE A 20 1.33 6.29 5.90
CA PHE A 20 1.37 7.72 5.59
C PHE A 20 2.79 8.23 5.75
N ASP A 21 3.27 9.05 4.82
CA ASP A 21 4.67 9.49 4.79
C ASP A 21 5.12 10.29 6.03
N ASP A 22 4.19 10.84 6.80
CA ASP A 22 4.42 11.59 8.02
C ASP A 22 4.31 10.76 9.32
N ASP A 23 4.05 9.46 9.24
CA ASP A 23 3.93 8.60 10.41
C ASP A 23 5.31 8.41 11.09
N PRO A 24 5.50 8.90 12.34
CA PRO A 24 6.78 8.79 13.04
C PRO A 24 7.16 7.36 13.41
N LEU A 25 6.23 6.41 13.32
CA LEU A 25 6.45 4.99 13.58
C LEU A 25 6.96 4.23 12.35
N ILE A 26 7.02 4.86 11.17
CA ILE A 26 7.71 4.32 10.00
C ILE A 26 9.21 4.36 10.29
N SER A 27 9.69 3.33 10.96
CA SER A 27 11.12 3.09 11.12
C SER A 27 11.69 2.58 9.79
N LYS A 28 12.97 2.90 9.51
CA LYS A 28 13.70 2.27 8.40
C LYS A 28 13.61 0.75 8.39
N LYS A 29 13.50 0.14 9.58
CA LYS A 29 13.38 -1.31 9.77
C LYS A 29 12.08 -1.89 9.21
N LEU A 30 11.00 -1.10 9.20
CA LEU A 30 9.71 -1.50 8.62
C LEU A 30 9.79 -1.63 7.09
N ASN A 31 10.66 -0.84 6.45
CA ASN A 31 10.94 -0.93 5.01
C ASN A 31 11.72 -2.21 4.65
N ASP A 32 12.56 -2.71 5.57
CA ASP A 32 13.39 -3.90 5.35
C ASP A 32 12.58 -5.21 5.51
N GLU A 33 11.50 -5.18 6.29
CA GLU A 33 10.59 -6.32 6.51
C GLU A 33 9.40 -6.34 5.52
N SER A 34 9.26 -5.30 4.69
CA SER A 34 8.22 -5.21 3.67
C SER A 34 8.43 -6.22 2.54
N GLU A 35 7.40 -6.98 2.19
CA GLU A 35 7.41 -7.89 1.06
C GLU A 35 7.25 -7.14 -0.29
N ASN A 36 7.03 -5.82 -0.23
CA ASN A 36 6.78 -4.92 -1.35
C ASN A 36 5.65 -5.41 -2.28
N ARG A 37 4.62 -6.04 -1.71
CA ARG A 37 3.47 -6.55 -2.44
C ARG A 37 2.61 -5.40 -2.94
N GLY A 38 2.51 -5.26 -4.26
CA GLY A 38 1.81 -4.14 -4.88
C GLY A 38 2.65 -2.87 -5.04
N GLY A 39 3.90 -2.85 -4.54
CA GLY A 39 4.86 -1.76 -4.74
C GLY A 39 5.14 -0.94 -3.48
N ASN A 40 5.47 0.34 -3.66
CA ASN A 40 5.68 1.27 -2.55
C ASN A 40 4.33 1.78 -2.02
N LEU A 41 3.94 1.34 -0.83
CA LEU A 41 2.64 1.64 -0.23
C LEU A 41 2.68 2.80 0.78
N ILE A 42 3.66 3.70 0.67
CA ILE A 42 3.71 4.93 1.46
C ILE A 42 2.99 6.05 0.69
N ILE A 43 1.93 6.60 1.27
CA ILE A 43 1.07 7.63 0.65
C ILE A 43 1.41 9.01 1.21
N PRO A 44 1.78 9.98 0.35
CA PRO A 44 1.81 11.38 0.73
C PRO A 44 0.40 11.97 0.78
N LEU A 45 0.09 12.70 1.85
CA LEU A 45 -1.20 13.37 2.02
C LEU A 45 -1.11 14.88 1.80
N SER A 46 -2.17 15.44 1.23
CA SER A 46 -2.36 16.89 1.11
C SER A 46 -3.78 17.27 1.48
N LYS A 47 -3.95 18.44 2.11
CA LYS A 47 -5.27 18.99 2.39
C LYS A 47 -5.87 19.67 1.16
N ASN A 48 -7.14 19.40 0.90
CA ASN A 48 -7.90 20.16 -0.08
C ASN A 48 -8.39 21.50 0.51
N LYS A 49 -9.12 22.29 -0.29
CA LYS A 49 -9.64 23.62 0.11
C LYS A 49 -10.65 23.58 1.26
N ASP A 50 -11.23 22.41 1.51
CA ASP A 50 -12.24 22.17 2.54
C ASP A 50 -11.62 21.45 3.76
N ASP A 51 -10.30 21.52 3.93
CA ASP A 51 -9.53 20.93 5.04
C ASP A 51 -9.53 19.39 5.13
N PHE A 52 -9.94 18.68 4.07
CA PHE A 52 -9.87 17.21 4.02
C PHE A 52 -8.52 16.73 3.49
N TRP A 53 -7.95 15.73 4.16
CA TRP A 53 -6.76 15.03 3.70
C TRP A 53 -7.07 14.11 2.51
N SER A 54 -6.22 14.17 1.50
CA SER A 54 -6.30 13.34 0.30
C SER A 54 -4.91 12.90 -0.15
N GLY A 55 -4.82 11.67 -0.63
CA GLY A 55 -3.60 11.08 -1.19
C GLY A 55 -3.94 10.08 -2.27
N ASN A 56 -3.00 9.85 -3.17
CA ASN A 56 -3.14 8.86 -4.24
C ASN A 56 -2.14 7.73 -4.01
N LEU A 57 -2.63 6.50 -4.11
CA LEU A 57 -1.81 5.29 -4.06
C LEU A 57 -1.96 4.54 -5.37
N SER A 58 -0.82 4.23 -5.99
CA SER A 58 -0.76 3.34 -7.14
C SER A 58 -0.32 1.96 -6.66
N ILE A 59 -1.05 0.93 -7.08
CA ILE A 59 -0.75 -0.47 -6.75
C ILE A 59 -0.56 -1.22 -8.06
N THR A 60 0.54 -1.96 -8.18
CA THR A 60 0.76 -2.87 -9.31
C THR A 60 0.25 -4.26 -8.96
N LEU A 61 -0.86 -4.67 -9.59
CA LEU A 61 -1.48 -5.97 -9.34
C LEU A 61 -0.50 -7.12 -9.62
N GLY A 62 -0.39 -8.07 -8.68
CA GLY A 62 0.52 -9.20 -8.77
C GLY A 62 1.99 -8.95 -8.50
N LEU A 63 2.41 -7.70 -8.32
CA LEU A 63 3.81 -7.40 -7.98
C LEU A 63 4.17 -8.02 -6.63
N ASN A 64 5.21 -8.87 -6.61
CA ASN A 64 5.72 -9.60 -5.45
C ASN A 64 4.68 -10.50 -4.74
N ILE A 65 3.57 -10.83 -5.39
CA ILE A 65 2.60 -11.81 -4.86
C ILE A 65 3.11 -13.22 -5.18
N PRO A 66 3.35 -14.07 -4.17
CA PRO A 66 3.77 -15.45 -4.40
C PRO A 66 2.77 -16.22 -5.26
N ASP A 67 3.27 -17.03 -6.19
CA ASP A 67 2.47 -17.88 -7.08
C ASP A 67 1.36 -17.14 -7.87
N TYR A 68 1.55 -15.86 -8.15
CA TYR A 68 0.61 -15.06 -8.93
C TYR A 68 0.54 -15.55 -10.39
N LYS A 69 -0.63 -16.09 -10.77
CA LYS A 69 -0.94 -16.59 -12.13
C LYS A 69 -2.21 -15.96 -12.63
#